data_AF-A0A959CLH7-F1
#
_entry.id   AF-A0A959CLH7-F1
#
_cell.length_a   1.000
_cell.length_b   1.000
_cell.length_c   1.000
_cell.angle_alpha   90.00
_cell.angle_beta   90.00
_cell.angle_gamma   90.00
#
_symmetry.space_group_name_H-M   'P 1'
#
loop_
_entity.id
_entity.type
_entity.pdbx_description
1 polymer ?
#
loop_
_entity_poly.entity_id
_entity_poly.type
_entity_poly.pdbx_seq_one_letter_code
_entity_poly.pdbx_strand_id
1 'polypeptide(L)'
;NDANNALVGHGVSMVTLYYLYRFQQFCQELFSQVDQPIELSEEVAELFREITQAFGQYHNLLAGPISDKDRKSILDALGQAGSRYRQRVYQQGFSGARKQVSLQELQRFLSLSLDYAAHTIRANRREDKLYHSYNLMKVNNEEEVAVRYLYEMLEGQVA
;
A
#
# COMPACT_ATOMS: atom_id res chain seq x y z
N ASN A 1 7.81 -13.13 -12.24
CA ASN A 1 8.35 -13.87 -13.41
C ASN A 1 9.65 -13.23 -13.92
N ASP A 2 10.80 -13.91 -13.87
CA ASP A 2 12.12 -13.37 -14.29
C ASP A 2 12.16 -13.01 -15.78
N ALA A 3 11.35 -13.67 -16.61
CA ALA A 3 11.20 -13.32 -18.03
C ALA A 3 10.59 -11.92 -18.26
N ASN A 4 10.05 -11.27 -17.22
CA ASN A 4 9.50 -9.92 -17.25
C ASN A 4 10.34 -8.92 -16.42
N ASN A 5 11.64 -9.18 -16.25
CA ASN A 5 12.55 -8.33 -15.45
C ASN A 5 12.61 -6.85 -15.92
N ALA A 6 12.34 -6.56 -17.20
CA ALA A 6 12.26 -5.20 -17.73
C ALA A 6 11.09 -4.37 -17.15
N LEU A 7 10.16 -4.99 -16.41
CA LEU A 7 9.15 -4.26 -15.65
C LEU A 7 9.73 -3.56 -14.41
N VAL A 8 10.94 -3.91 -13.96
CA VAL A 8 11.58 -3.21 -12.84
C VAL A 8 11.78 -1.73 -13.19
N GLY A 9 11.32 -0.85 -12.29
CA GLY A 9 11.35 0.61 -12.46
C GLY A 9 9.96 1.21 -12.62
N HIS A 10 9.22 0.82 -13.66
CA HIS A 10 7.89 1.37 -13.97
C HIS A 10 6.73 0.38 -13.77
N GLY A 11 7.03 -0.90 -13.58
CA GLY A 11 6.06 -1.95 -13.36
C GLY A 11 5.49 -1.91 -11.94
N VAL A 12 4.18 -2.13 -11.84
CA VAL A 12 3.44 -2.20 -10.57
C VAL A 12 2.71 -3.53 -10.50
N SER A 13 2.91 -4.25 -9.40
CA SER A 13 2.44 -5.63 -9.22
C SER A 13 1.05 -5.68 -8.57
N MET A 14 0.02 -6.02 -9.36
CA MET A 14 -1.29 -6.35 -8.82
C MET A 14 -1.29 -7.74 -8.16
N VAL A 15 -0.49 -8.67 -8.69
CA VAL A 15 -0.25 -10.00 -8.08
C VAL A 15 0.13 -9.87 -6.61
N THR A 16 1.08 -8.99 -6.29
CA THR A 16 1.50 -8.74 -4.91
C THR A 16 0.37 -8.11 -4.09
N LEU A 17 -0.44 -7.23 -4.68
CA LEU A 17 -1.56 -6.61 -3.98
C LEU A 17 -2.66 -7.62 -3.63
N TYR A 18 -2.96 -8.59 -4.49
CA TYR A 18 -3.96 -9.64 -4.21
C TYR A 18 -3.54 -10.47 -3.00
N TYR A 19 -2.29 -10.93 -2.97
CA TYR A 19 -1.76 -11.65 -1.80
C TYR A 19 -1.64 -10.77 -0.56
N LEU A 20 -1.28 -9.49 -0.72
CA LEU A 20 -1.21 -8.54 0.40
C LEU A 20 -2.60 -8.33 1.00
N TYR A 21 -3.65 -8.23 0.19
CA TYR A 21 -5.02 -8.12 0.65
C TYR A 21 -5.40 -9.33 1.51
N ARG A 22 -5.15 -10.56 1.01
CA ARG A 22 -5.39 -11.80 1.77
C ARG A 22 -4.57 -11.84 3.07
N PHE A 23 -3.30 -11.44 3.03
CA PHE A 23 -2.44 -11.39 4.20
C PHE A 23 -2.94 -10.39 5.24
N GLN A 24 -3.39 -9.22 4.80
CA GLN A 24 -3.93 -8.19 5.69
C GLN A 24 -5.27 -8.60 6.31
N GLN A 25 -6.13 -9.34 5.59
CA GLN A 25 -7.34 -9.93 6.16
C GLN A 25 -6.98 -10.93 7.27
N PHE A 26 -6.03 -11.82 7.02
CA PHE A 26 -5.52 -12.73 8.04
C PHE A 26 -4.97 -11.98 9.26
N CYS A 27 -4.18 -10.92 9.05
CA CYS A 27 -3.68 -10.10 10.14
C CYS A 27 -4.82 -9.42 10.93
N GLN A 28 -5.84 -8.90 10.25
CA GLN A 28 -6.99 -8.28 10.91
C GLN A 28 -7.72 -9.28 11.81
N GLU A 29 -7.93 -10.50 11.35
CA GLU A 29 -8.49 -11.59 12.16
C GLU A 29 -7.55 -11.98 13.32
N LEU A 30 -6.26 -12.16 13.05
CA LEU A 30 -5.26 -12.53 14.04
C LEU A 30 -5.19 -11.52 15.20
N PHE A 31 -5.15 -10.23 14.88
CA PHE A 31 -5.06 -9.17 15.89
C PHE A 31 -6.40 -8.84 16.55
N SER A 32 -7.53 -9.32 16.01
CA SER A 32 -8.84 -9.16 16.67
C SER A 32 -8.96 -10.00 17.95
N GLN A 33 -8.08 -10.98 18.15
CA GLN A 33 -8.05 -11.87 19.31
C GLN A 33 -7.09 -11.39 20.42
N VAL A 34 -6.45 -10.24 20.23
CA VAL A 34 -5.46 -9.68 21.16
C VAL A 34 -6.12 -8.52 21.90
N ASP A 35 -5.83 -8.39 23.20
CA ASP A 35 -6.39 -7.33 24.07
C ASP A 35 -5.34 -6.34 24.60
N GLN A 36 -4.05 -6.60 24.34
CA GLN A 36 -2.95 -5.78 24.83
C GLN A 36 -2.35 -4.89 23.72
N PRO A 37 -1.90 -3.66 24.04
CA PRO A 37 -1.18 -2.82 23.10
C PRO A 37 0.14 -3.47 22.67
N ILE A 38 0.62 -3.08 21.49
CA ILE A 38 1.89 -3.59 20.95
C ILE A 38 3.02 -2.56 21.13
N GLU A 39 4.24 -3.05 21.31
CA GLU A 39 5.43 -2.19 21.38
C GLU A 39 6.26 -2.29 20.09
N LEU A 40 6.41 -1.16 19.42
CA LEU A 40 7.24 -1.02 18.24
C LEU A 40 8.47 -0.18 18.58
N SER A 41 9.55 -0.29 17.80
CA SER A 41 10.59 0.74 17.86
C SER A 41 9.98 2.10 17.55
N GLU A 42 10.52 3.15 18.16
CA GLU A 42 10.04 4.51 17.94
C GLU A 42 9.93 4.87 16.46
N GLU A 43 10.95 4.51 15.67
CA GLU A 43 11.03 4.79 14.24
C GLU A 43 9.92 4.09 13.45
N VAL A 44 9.59 2.84 13.81
CA VAL A 44 8.53 2.07 13.14
C VAL A 44 7.15 2.57 13.58
N ALA A 45 6.96 2.94 14.84
CA ALA A 45 5.71 3.52 15.32
C ALA A 45 5.39 4.85 14.60
N GLU A 46 6.40 5.68 14.34
CA GLU A 46 6.26 6.91 13.57
C GLU A 46 5.89 6.63 12.11
N LEU A 47 6.62 5.75 11.42
CA LEU A 47 6.27 5.33 10.06
C LEU A 47 4.83 4.81 9.96
N PHE A 48 4.45 3.94 10.90
CA PHE A 48 3.11 3.36 10.99
C PHE A 48 2.03 4.45 11.11
N ARG A 49 2.23 5.43 11.98
CA ARG A 49 1.27 6.54 12.16
C ARG A 49 1.20 7.44 10.94
N GLU A 50 2.34 7.75 10.31
CA GLU A 50 2.38 8.57 9.09
C GLU A 50 1.65 7.89 7.92
N ILE A 51 1.85 6.58 7.71
CA ILE A 51 1.11 5.82 6.68
C ILE A 51 -0.39 5.78 7.01
N THR A 52 -0.74 5.53 8.27
CA THR A 52 -2.15 5.51 8.72
C THR A 52 -2.82 6.86 8.50
N GLN A 53 -2.11 7.95 8.78
CA GLN A 53 -2.58 9.32 8.54
C GLN A 53 -2.77 9.58 7.04
N ALA A 54 -1.82 9.18 6.19
CA ALA A 54 -1.94 9.35 4.74
C ALA A 54 -3.18 8.64 4.20
N PHE A 55 -3.40 7.38 4.56
CA PHE A 55 -4.63 6.67 4.17
C PHE A 55 -5.89 7.33 4.72
N GLY A 56 -5.88 7.77 5.98
CA GLY A 56 -7.02 8.46 6.57
C GLY A 56 -7.36 9.80 5.89
N GLN A 57 -6.34 10.57 5.49
CA GLN A 57 -6.48 11.87 4.83
C GLN A 57 -7.17 11.75 3.47
N TYR A 58 -6.86 10.70 2.71
CA TYR A 58 -7.34 10.53 1.33
C TYR A 58 -8.53 9.55 1.21
N HIS A 59 -9.04 9.01 2.33
CA HIS A 59 -10.03 7.91 2.32
C HIS A 59 -11.30 8.26 1.55
N ASN A 60 -11.75 9.51 1.59
CA ASN A 60 -12.93 9.97 0.87
C ASN A 60 -12.84 9.78 -0.65
N LEU A 61 -11.63 9.70 -1.22
CA LEU A 61 -11.43 9.45 -2.65
C LEU A 61 -11.88 8.05 -3.08
N LEU A 62 -12.03 7.11 -2.14
CA LEU A 62 -12.50 5.75 -2.40
C LEU A 62 -13.98 5.70 -2.81
N ALA A 63 -14.73 6.80 -2.67
CA ALA A 63 -16.10 6.91 -3.15
C ALA A 63 -16.23 6.88 -4.68
N GLY A 64 -15.13 7.08 -5.42
CA GLY A 64 -15.10 7.05 -6.87
C GLY A 64 -13.75 6.65 -7.46
N PRO A 65 -13.55 6.82 -8.77
CA PRO A 65 -12.24 6.64 -9.39
C PRO A 65 -11.22 7.64 -8.85
N ILE A 66 -10.02 7.17 -8.53
CA ILE A 66 -8.90 8.04 -8.09
C ILE A 66 -8.23 8.61 -9.33
N SER A 67 -8.17 9.95 -9.43
CA SER A 67 -7.52 10.67 -10.52
C SER A 67 -5.99 10.48 -10.50
N ASP A 68 -5.31 10.79 -11.61
CA ASP A 68 -3.85 10.68 -11.66
C ASP A 68 -3.13 11.67 -10.74
N LYS A 69 -3.73 12.85 -10.47
CA LYS A 69 -3.25 13.83 -9.49
C LYS A 69 -3.38 13.33 -8.06
N ASP A 70 -4.55 12.78 -7.74
CA ASP A 70 -4.79 12.20 -6.42
C ASP A 70 -3.89 10.98 -6.19
N ARG A 71 -3.69 10.15 -7.22
CA ARG A 71 -2.76 9.01 -7.18
C ARG A 71 -1.34 9.45 -6.86
N LYS A 72 -0.87 10.56 -7.48
CA LYS A 72 0.43 11.16 -7.17
C LYS A 72 0.49 11.64 -5.72
N SER A 73 -0.55 12.32 -5.24
CA SER A 73 -0.60 12.85 -3.87
C SER A 73 -0.56 11.75 -2.81
N ILE A 74 -1.29 10.65 -3.03
CA ILE A 74 -1.24 9.46 -2.16
C ILE A 74 0.15 8.82 -2.22
N LEU A 75 0.70 8.61 -3.43
CA LEU A 75 2.02 8.00 -3.62
C LEU A 75 3.13 8.82 -2.94
N ASP A 76 3.11 10.14 -3.10
CA ASP A 76 4.09 11.04 -2.48
C ASP A 76 4.00 10.99 -0.96
N ALA A 77 2.80 11.04 -0.39
CA ALA A 77 2.63 10.99 1.06
C ALA A 77 3.20 9.68 1.65
N LEU A 78 2.88 8.55 1.04
CA LEU A 78 3.40 7.23 1.45
C LEU A 78 4.90 7.10 1.21
N GLY A 79 5.38 7.55 0.05
CA GLY A 79 6.78 7.50 -0.34
C GLY A 79 7.67 8.37 0.54
N GLN A 80 7.20 9.56 0.92
CA GLN A 80 7.89 10.46 1.83
C GLN A 80 7.95 9.88 3.25
N ALA A 81 6.88 9.28 3.75
CA ALA A 81 6.88 8.61 5.06
C ALA A 81 7.93 7.49 5.11
N GLY A 82 7.95 6.62 4.11
CA GLY A 82 8.97 5.58 4.00
C GLY A 82 10.39 6.13 3.83
N SER A 83 10.54 7.27 3.16
CA SER A 83 11.85 7.92 2.95
C SER A 83 12.38 8.53 4.25
N ARG A 84 11.54 9.26 5.02
CA ARG A 84 11.90 9.81 6.34
C ARG A 84 12.35 8.69 7.28
N TYR A 85 11.58 7.60 7.36
CA TYR A 85 11.92 6.43 8.18
C TYR A 85 13.30 5.87 7.81
N ARG A 86 13.53 5.53 6.53
CA ARG A 86 14.80 4.93 6.10
C ARG A 86 15.97 5.89 6.29
N GLN A 87 15.80 7.17 5.97
CA GLN A 87 16.86 8.18 6.16
C GLN A 87 17.26 8.30 7.63
N ARG A 88 16.30 8.35 8.55
CA ARG A 88 16.56 8.36 10.00
C ARG A 88 17.39 7.14 10.41
N VAL A 89 16.94 5.94 10.06
CA VAL A 89 17.63 4.69 10.41
C VAL A 89 19.01 4.59 9.78
N TYR A 90 19.19 4.98 8.52
CA TYR A 90 20.48 4.91 7.84
C TYR A 90 21.52 5.88 8.40
N GLN A 91 21.09 7.05 8.86
CA GLN A 91 22.00 8.07 9.38
C GLN A 91 22.31 7.89 10.87
N GLN A 92 21.34 7.43 11.66
CA GLN A 92 21.40 7.46 13.13
C GLN A 92 21.28 6.07 13.76
N GLY A 93 20.93 5.04 13.00
CA GLY A 93 20.53 3.74 13.55
C GLY A 93 19.18 3.80 14.26
N PHE A 94 18.86 2.76 15.02
CA PHE A 94 17.70 2.73 15.91
C PHE A 94 18.05 3.40 17.24
N SER A 95 17.15 4.24 17.77
CA SER A 95 17.35 4.89 19.07
C SER A 95 17.35 3.92 20.25
N GLY A 96 16.78 2.73 20.07
CA GLY A 96 16.51 1.75 21.14
C GLY A 96 15.23 2.05 21.92
N ALA A 97 14.62 3.23 21.72
CA ALA A 97 13.34 3.57 22.33
C ALA A 97 12.20 2.76 21.70
N ARG A 98 11.19 2.45 22.53
CA ARG A 98 9.96 1.77 22.12
C ARG A 98 8.78 2.71 22.32
N LYS A 99 7.80 2.62 21.42
CA LYS A 99 6.52 3.33 21.53
C LYS A 99 5.39 2.30 21.51
N GLN A 100 4.42 2.50 22.40
CA GLN A 100 3.19 1.74 22.36
C GLN A 100 2.31 2.21 21.19
N VAL A 101 1.71 1.23 20.53
CA VAL A 101 0.65 1.40 19.53
C VAL A 101 -0.56 0.63 20.03
N SER A 102 -1.69 1.32 20.13
CA SER A 102 -2.94 0.70 20.57
C SER A 102 -3.48 -0.27 19.51
N LEU A 103 -4.26 -1.26 19.95
CA LEU A 103 -4.96 -2.14 19.02
C LEU A 103 -5.96 -1.39 18.14
N GLN A 104 -6.55 -0.31 18.65
CA GLN A 104 -7.43 0.55 17.86
C GLN A 104 -6.68 1.23 16.72
N GLU A 105 -5.47 1.75 16.96
CA GLU A 105 -4.62 2.29 15.90
C GLU A 105 -4.29 1.21 14.86
N LEU A 106 -3.90 0.00 15.29
CA LEU A 106 -3.58 -1.12 14.41
C LEU A 106 -4.78 -1.55 13.55
N GLN A 107 -5.95 -1.72 14.17
CA GLN A 107 -7.19 -2.06 13.48
C GLN A 107 -7.59 -0.97 12.47
N ARG A 108 -7.43 0.30 12.83
CA ARG A 108 -7.67 1.42 11.90
C ARG A 108 -6.74 1.36 10.70
N PHE A 109 -5.44 1.14 10.92
CA PHE A 109 -4.47 0.98 9.84
C PHE A 109 -4.85 -0.17 8.90
N LEU A 110 -5.14 -1.35 9.46
CA LEU A 110 -5.53 -2.54 8.67
C LEU A 110 -6.82 -2.30 7.89
N SER A 111 -7.84 -1.70 8.52
CA SER A 111 -9.10 -1.37 7.86
C SER A 111 -8.89 -0.41 6.69
N LEU A 112 -8.16 0.68 6.91
CA LEU A 112 -7.88 1.65 5.85
C LEU A 112 -7.10 1.01 4.70
N SER A 113 -6.04 0.25 5.01
CA SER A 113 -5.24 -0.44 3.99
C SER A 113 -6.07 -1.45 3.19
N LEU A 114 -6.94 -2.20 3.84
CA LEU A 114 -7.86 -3.14 3.18
C LEU A 114 -8.86 -2.41 2.28
N ASP A 115 -9.38 -1.25 2.68
CA ASP A 115 -10.28 -0.45 1.84
C ASP A 115 -9.59 0.01 0.55
N TYR A 116 -8.36 0.51 0.64
CA TYR A 116 -7.55 0.91 -0.53
C TYR A 116 -7.22 -0.29 -1.44
N ALA A 117 -6.83 -1.42 -0.84
CA ALA A 117 -6.54 -2.63 -1.60
C ALA A 117 -7.80 -3.14 -2.31
N ALA A 118 -8.94 -3.24 -1.61
CA ALA A 118 -10.20 -3.67 -2.20
C ALA A 118 -10.67 -2.74 -3.34
N HIS A 119 -10.53 -1.42 -3.16
CA HIS A 119 -10.81 -0.45 -4.22
C HIS A 119 -9.92 -0.66 -5.44
N THR A 120 -8.61 -0.81 -5.23
CA THR A 120 -7.64 -1.03 -6.30
C THR A 120 -7.88 -2.34 -7.03
N ILE A 121 -8.24 -3.42 -6.32
CA ILE A 121 -8.60 -4.72 -6.90
C ILE A 121 -9.83 -4.58 -7.80
N ARG A 122 -10.90 -3.92 -7.32
CA ARG A 122 -12.10 -3.66 -8.13
C ARG A 122 -11.78 -2.87 -9.40
N ALA A 123 -10.90 -1.88 -9.30
CA ALA A 123 -10.47 -1.06 -10.44
C ALA A 123 -9.58 -1.82 -11.45
N ASN A 124 -9.07 -3.00 -11.10
CA ASN A 124 -8.19 -3.82 -11.95
C ASN A 124 -8.89 -5.02 -12.59
N ARG A 125 -10.23 -5.09 -12.50
CA ARG A 125 -11.02 -6.08 -13.22
C ARG A 125 -11.26 -5.63 -14.66
N ARG A 126 -10.96 -6.50 -15.61
CA ARG A 126 -11.12 -6.31 -17.05
C ARG A 126 -12.57 -6.56 -17.49
N GLU A 127 -12.89 -6.13 -18.71
CA GLU A 127 -14.21 -6.36 -19.33
C GLU A 127 -14.54 -7.85 -19.50
N ASP A 128 -13.52 -8.64 -19.86
CA ASP A 128 -13.53 -10.11 -20.02
C ASP A 128 -13.58 -10.89 -18.69
N LYS A 129 -13.68 -10.17 -17.56
CA LYS A 129 -13.78 -10.66 -16.17
C LYS A 129 -12.49 -11.17 -15.56
N LEU A 130 -11.38 -11.17 -16.31
CA LEU A 130 -10.05 -11.44 -15.78
C LEU A 130 -9.53 -10.23 -14.97
N TYR A 131 -8.45 -10.43 -14.25
CA TYR A 131 -7.78 -9.38 -13.48
C TYR A 131 -6.41 -9.02 -14.06
N HIS A 132 -6.03 -7.74 -14.03
CA HIS A 132 -4.68 -7.33 -14.41
C HIS A 132 -3.65 -7.90 -13.43
N SER A 133 -2.51 -8.38 -13.95
CA SER A 133 -1.42 -8.95 -13.15
C SER A 133 -0.31 -7.93 -12.86
N TYR A 134 0.13 -7.24 -13.90
CA TYR A 134 1.10 -6.16 -13.82
C TYR A 134 0.62 -4.97 -14.64
N ASN A 135 0.81 -3.78 -14.08
CA ASN A 135 0.55 -2.52 -14.74
C ASN A 135 1.84 -1.74 -14.92
N LEU A 136 1.79 -0.67 -15.71
CA LEU A 136 2.85 0.31 -15.80
C LEU A 136 2.38 1.62 -15.17
N MET A 137 3.24 2.24 -14.37
CA MET A 137 3.07 3.61 -13.94
C MET A 137 3.95 4.55 -14.76
N LYS A 138 3.41 5.72 -15.09
CA LYS A 138 4.18 6.82 -15.68
C LYS A 138 3.90 8.09 -14.90
N VAL A 139 4.96 8.70 -14.39
CA VAL A 139 4.86 10.06 -13.86
C VAL A 139 4.73 11.01 -15.05
N ASN A 140 3.61 11.71 -15.14
CA ASN A 140 3.39 12.77 -16.10
C ASN A 140 3.61 14.10 -15.38
N ASN A 141 4.56 14.89 -15.89
CA ASN A 141 4.95 16.16 -15.27
C ASN A 141 5.40 15.90 -13.82
N GLU A 142 5.23 16.87 -12.91
CA GLU A 142 5.55 16.69 -11.48
C GLU A 142 4.33 16.34 -10.61
N GLU A 143 3.13 16.33 -11.21
CA GLU A 143 1.86 16.34 -10.48
C GLU A 143 1.00 15.07 -10.66
N GLU A 144 1.30 14.20 -11.64
CA GLU A 144 0.38 13.11 -12.02
C GLU A 144 1.08 11.75 -12.13
N VAL A 145 0.38 10.68 -11.73
CA VAL A 145 0.77 9.30 -12.01
C VAL A 145 -0.33 8.60 -12.80
N ALA A 146 -0.06 8.37 -14.09
CA ALA A 146 -0.92 7.59 -14.96
C ALA A 146 -0.63 6.09 -14.85
N VAL A 147 -1.68 5.29 -15.01
CA VAL A 147 -1.60 3.82 -15.07
C VAL A 147 -1.89 3.35 -16.48
N ARG A 148 -1.07 2.44 -17.00
CA ARG A 148 -1.29 1.73 -18.26
C ARG A 148 -1.35 0.23 -18.01
N TYR A 149 -2.26 -0.44 -18.69
CA TYR A 149 -2.48 -1.87 -18.53
C TYR A 149 -1.66 -2.68 -19.51
N LEU A 150 -1.21 -3.86 -19.09
CA LEU A 150 -0.55 -4.85 -19.94
C LEU A 150 -1.54 -5.91 -20.43
N TYR A 151 -1.06 -6.79 -21.31
CA TYR A 151 -1.79 -7.96 -21.79
C TYR A 151 -2.17 -8.90 -20.62
N GLU A 152 -3.12 -9.79 -20.86
CA GLU A 152 -3.57 -10.76 -19.86
C GLU A 152 -2.45 -11.72 -19.44
N MET A 153 -2.40 -12.08 -18.16
CA MET A 153 -1.42 -13.05 -17.68
C MET A 153 -2.10 -13.98 -16.68
N LEU A 154 -1.71 -15.26 -16.74
CA LEU A 154 -2.23 -16.30 -15.86
C LEU A 154 -1.90 -16.02 -14.38
N GLU A 155 -0.74 -15.42 -14.11
CA GLU A 155 -0.22 -15.15 -12.75
C GLU A 155 -1.20 -14.33 -11.90
N GLY A 156 -1.90 -13.35 -12.48
CA GLY A 156 -2.90 -12.57 -11.75
C GLY A 156 -4.27 -13.22 -11.63
N GLN A 157 -4.53 -14.36 -12.29
CA GLN A 157 -5.78 -15.11 -12.11
C GLN A 157 -5.66 -16.14 -10.98
N VAL A 158 -4.42 -16.54 -10.66
CA VAL A 158 -4.10 -17.47 -9.56
C VAL A 158 -4.02 -16.74 -8.21
N ALA A 159 -3.64 -15.46 -8.24
CA ALA A 159 -3.29 -14.65 -7.08
C ALA A 159 -4.48 -14.14 -6.26
#